data_AF-A0A0F3GV80-F1
#
_entry.id   AF-A0A0F3GV80-F1
#
_cell.length_a   1.000
_cell.length_b   1.000
_cell.length_c   1.000
_cell.angle_alpha   90.00
_cell.angle_beta   90.00
_cell.angle_gamma   90.00
#
_symmetry.space_group_name_H-M   'P 1'
#
loop_
_entity.id
_entity.type
_entity.pdbx_description
1 polymer ?
#
loop_
_entity_poly.entity_id
_entity_poly.type
_entity_poly.pdbx_seq_one_letter_code
_entity_poly.pdbx_strand_id
1 'polypeptide(L)'
;GLSESVVDTTAAIILILNKQGDIIRCNPYMEELSGYTLEEVKGKNWFETFLPKSIEDIQTCGNVPILTKDGRELLIEWRDRTLKNNDEIVGLLLTGQDITEREMSRKKLEQMIEFSLTMSDYIKIEMLVD
;
A
#
# COMPACT_ATOMS: atom_id res chain seq x y z
N GLY A 1 -25.44 -20.87 11.67
CA GLY A 1 -25.78 -20.00 10.55
C GLY A 1 -25.38 -18.60 10.91
N LEU A 2 -24.24 -18.20 10.34
CA LEU A 2 -23.57 -16.89 10.26
C LEU A 2 -22.08 -17.20 10.00
N SER A 3 -21.84 -18.19 9.13
CA SER A 3 -20.56 -18.48 8.48
C SER A 3 -20.49 -17.68 7.18
N GLU A 4 -20.87 -16.42 7.29
CA GLU A 4 -21.09 -15.48 6.19
C GLU A 4 -20.77 -14.06 6.69
N SER A 5 -19.80 -13.94 7.60
CA SER A 5 -18.95 -12.76 7.54
C SER A 5 -18.14 -12.97 6.28
N VAL A 6 -18.55 -12.29 5.21
CA VAL A 6 -17.83 -12.13 3.95
C VAL A 6 -16.34 -12.12 4.29
N VAL A 7 -15.68 -13.26 4.08
CA VAL A 7 -14.24 -13.27 3.95
C VAL A 7 -14.08 -12.53 2.66
N ASP A 8 -13.86 -11.23 2.78
CA ASP A 8 -13.36 -10.42 1.69
C ASP A 8 -12.09 -11.15 1.27
N THR A 9 -12.21 -11.99 0.24
CA THR A 9 -11.08 -12.67 -0.39
C THR A 9 -10.32 -11.60 -1.17
N THR A 10 -9.95 -10.51 -0.47
CA THR A 10 -9.14 -9.48 -1.04
C THR A 10 -7.82 -10.15 -1.34
N ALA A 11 -7.50 -10.23 -2.63
CA ALA A 11 -6.22 -10.75 -3.04
C ALA A 11 -5.14 -9.96 -2.30
N ALA A 12 -4.38 -10.67 -1.46
CA ALA A 12 -3.34 -10.07 -0.65
C ALA A 12 -2.02 -10.30 -1.35
N ILE A 13 -1.19 -9.26 -1.41
CA ILE A 13 0.20 -9.38 -1.80
C ILE A 13 0.89 -10.30 -0.80
N ILE A 14 1.69 -11.23 -1.28
CA ILE A 14 2.61 -12.02 -0.47
C ILE A 14 3.99 -11.84 -1.08
N LEU A 15 4.94 -11.40 -0.26
CA LEU A 15 6.31 -11.13 -0.64
C LEU A 15 7.25 -11.64 0.45
N ILE A 16 8.32 -12.33 0.06
CA ILE A 16 9.34 -12.86 0.98
C ILE A 16 10.68 -12.24 0.60
N LEU A 17 11.33 -11.64 1.60
CA LEU A 17 12.65 -11.04 1.47
C LEU A 17 13.69 -11.81 2.29
N ASN A 18 14.94 -11.82 1.83
CA ASN A 18 16.08 -12.26 2.65
C ASN A 18 16.47 -11.17 3.67
N LYS A 19 17.52 -11.41 4.47
CA LYS A 19 18.04 -10.45 5.45
C LYS A 19 18.53 -9.13 4.84
N GLN A 20 18.89 -9.13 3.57
CA GLN A 20 19.38 -7.98 2.82
C GLN A 20 18.25 -7.18 2.16
N GLY A 21 17.01 -7.68 2.22
CA GLY A 21 15.87 -7.09 1.52
C GLY A 21 15.73 -7.55 0.07
N ASP A 22 16.47 -8.56 -0.36
CA ASP A 22 16.35 -9.11 -1.72
C ASP A 22 15.16 -10.05 -1.82
N ILE A 23 14.49 -9.98 -2.96
CA ILE A 23 13.25 -10.71 -3.21
C ILE A 23 13.54 -12.20 -3.41
N ILE A 24 13.02 -13.03 -2.52
CA ILE A 24 13.09 -14.50 -2.63
C ILE A 24 11.88 -15.03 -3.41
N ARG A 25 10.68 -14.52 -3.11
CA ARG A 25 9.39 -14.92 -3.71
C ARG A 25 8.38 -13.78 -3.66
N CYS A 26 7.48 -13.76 -4.63
CA CYS A 26 6.20 -13.08 -4.55
C CYS A 26 5.09 -14.00 -5.07
N ASN A 27 3.82 -13.73 -4.73
CA ASN A 27 2.69 -14.46 -5.28
C ASN A 27 2.22 -13.90 -6.64
N PRO A 28 1.46 -14.67 -7.44
CA PRO A 28 0.97 -14.21 -8.74
C PRO A 28 0.16 -12.91 -8.69
N TYR A 29 -0.54 -12.67 -7.58
CA TYR A 29 -1.27 -11.41 -7.40
C TYR A 29 -0.33 -10.19 -7.38
N MET A 30 0.83 -10.28 -6.71
CA MET A 30 1.85 -9.24 -6.78
C MET A 30 2.33 -9.02 -8.22
N GLU A 31 2.57 -10.12 -8.96
CA GLU A 31 3.05 -10.04 -10.34
C GLU A 31 2.05 -9.31 -11.25
N GLU A 32 0.76 -9.67 -11.12
CA GLU A 32 -0.35 -9.03 -11.83
C GLU A 32 -0.46 -7.54 -11.47
N LEU A 33 -0.44 -7.23 -10.18
CA LEU A 33 -0.62 -5.88 -9.66
C LEU A 33 0.50 -4.95 -10.12
N SER A 34 1.75 -5.39 -9.98
CA SER A 34 2.93 -4.56 -10.28
C SER A 34 3.39 -4.61 -11.73
N GLY A 35 2.94 -5.60 -12.50
CA GLY A 35 3.38 -5.85 -13.88
C GLY A 35 4.78 -6.44 -14.01
N TYR A 36 5.36 -6.92 -12.90
CA TYR A 36 6.68 -7.55 -12.87
C TYR A 36 6.51 -9.05 -12.62
N THR A 37 7.25 -9.88 -13.35
CA THR A 37 7.30 -11.31 -13.00
C THR A 37 8.34 -11.55 -11.90
N LEU A 38 8.18 -12.63 -11.13
CA LEU A 38 9.16 -13.08 -10.16
C LEU A 38 10.51 -13.29 -10.82
N GLU A 39 10.56 -13.81 -12.05
CA GLU A 39 11.83 -13.99 -12.78
C GLU A 39 12.58 -12.67 -13.00
N GLU A 40 11.85 -11.57 -13.22
CA GLU A 40 12.45 -10.25 -13.42
C GLU A 40 12.97 -9.63 -12.13
N VAL A 41 12.38 -9.97 -10.97
CA VAL A 41 12.65 -9.28 -9.70
C VAL A 41 13.35 -10.13 -8.64
N LYS A 42 13.40 -11.45 -8.82
CA LYS A 42 14.07 -12.36 -7.88
C LYS A 42 15.54 -11.99 -7.72
N GLY A 43 15.97 -11.87 -6.47
CA GLY A 43 17.32 -11.48 -6.08
C GLY A 43 17.62 -9.99 -6.21
N LYS A 44 16.68 -9.17 -6.71
CA LYS A 44 16.81 -7.71 -6.66
C LYS A 44 16.37 -7.20 -5.30
N ASN A 45 16.92 -6.06 -4.92
CA ASN A 45 16.54 -5.39 -3.68
C ASN A 45 15.13 -4.81 -3.81
N TRP A 46 14.26 -5.12 -2.84
CA TRP A 46 12.87 -4.65 -2.80
C TRP A 46 12.76 -3.12 -2.84
N PHE A 47 13.59 -2.45 -2.05
CA PHE A 47 13.54 -1.00 -1.87
C PHE A 47 13.92 -0.26 -3.14
N GLU A 48 14.88 -0.78 -3.89
CA GLU A 48 15.29 -0.20 -5.17
C GLU A 48 14.33 -0.52 -6.31
N THR A 49 13.62 -1.65 -6.23
CA THR A 49 12.77 -2.15 -7.32
C THR A 49 11.38 -1.54 -7.27
N PHE A 50 10.79 -1.45 -6.08
CA PHE A 50 9.37 -1.13 -5.91
C PHE A 50 9.09 0.18 -5.19
N LEU A 51 10.02 0.77 -4.45
CA LEU A 51 9.74 2.02 -3.75
C LEU A 51 10.07 3.25 -4.62
N PRO A 52 9.25 4.31 -4.55
CA PRO A 52 9.64 5.62 -5.07
C PRO A 52 10.92 6.14 -4.38
N LYS A 53 11.80 6.79 -5.16
CA LYS A 53 13.08 7.32 -4.66
C LYS A 53 12.96 8.42 -3.59
N SER A 54 11.77 8.96 -3.38
CA SER A 54 11.49 10.03 -2.41
C SER A 54 11.30 9.51 -0.97
N ILE A 55 11.27 8.20 -0.75
CA ILE A 55 11.10 7.62 0.58
C ILE A 55 12.47 7.46 1.23
N GLU A 56 12.81 8.37 2.14
CA GLU A 56 14.08 8.36 2.89
C GLU A 56 14.04 7.43 4.12
N ASP A 57 12.87 7.25 4.73
CA ASP A 57 12.68 6.37 5.89
C ASP A 57 11.88 5.13 5.48
N ILE A 58 12.61 4.03 5.34
CA ILE A 58 12.12 2.80 4.72
C ILE A 58 11.40 1.96 5.78
N GLN A 59 10.10 2.22 5.97
CA GLN A 59 9.25 1.33 6.75
C GLN A 59 8.64 0.27 5.81
N THR A 60 8.69 -1.00 6.23
CA THR A 60 8.03 -2.12 5.53
C THR A 60 6.66 -2.45 6.12
N CYS A 61 6.12 -1.52 6.93
CA CYS A 61 4.84 -1.63 7.60
C CYS A 61 4.04 -0.32 7.44
N GLY A 62 2.72 -0.43 7.51
CA GLY A 62 1.83 0.72 7.30
C GLY A 62 1.61 1.03 5.83
N ASN A 63 1.17 2.26 5.54
CA ASN A 63 0.73 2.65 4.21
C ASN A 63 1.92 3.18 3.40
N VAL A 64 2.46 2.34 2.52
CA VAL A 64 3.67 2.66 1.74
C VAL A 64 3.36 2.46 0.26
N PRO A 65 3.62 3.46 -0.60
CA PRO A 65 3.39 3.32 -2.01
C PRO A 65 4.43 2.41 -2.65
N ILE A 66 4.01 1.71 -3.70
CA ILE A 66 4.90 1.04 -4.64
C ILE A 66 4.76 1.65 -6.04
N LEU A 67 5.84 1.58 -6.81
CA LEU A 67 5.88 1.94 -8.21
C LEU A 67 5.80 0.67 -9.07
N THR A 68 4.78 0.60 -9.92
CA THR A 68 4.61 -0.49 -10.87
C THR A 68 5.51 -0.31 -12.10
N LYS A 69 5.65 -1.38 -12.89
CA LYS A 69 6.46 -1.37 -14.12
C LYS A 69 5.99 -0.34 -15.15
N ASP A 70 4.69 -0.09 -15.20
CA ASP A 70 4.06 0.90 -16.08
C ASP A 70 4.01 2.32 -15.47
N GLY A 71 4.63 2.52 -14.30
CA GLY A 71 4.80 3.84 -13.68
C GLY A 71 3.61 4.32 -12.85
N ARG A 72 2.64 3.45 -12.55
CA ARG A 72 1.56 3.75 -11.60
C ARG A 72 2.11 3.68 -10.17
N GLU A 73 1.63 4.58 -9.32
CA GLU A 73 1.87 4.52 -7.89
C GLU A 73 0.65 3.87 -7.22
N LEU A 74 0.88 2.77 -6.49
CA LEU A 74 -0.15 2.05 -5.76
C LEU A 74 0.13 2.16 -4.27
N LEU A 75 -0.85 2.63 -3.51
CA LEU A 75 -0.73 2.73 -2.06
C LEU A 75 -1.12 1.40 -1.42
N ILE A 76 -0.15 0.77 -0.76
CA ILE A 76 -0.34 -0.55 -0.16
C ILE A 76 -0.31 -0.43 1.37
N GLU A 77 -1.30 -1.01 2.04
CA GLU A 77 -1.25 -1.26 3.49
C GLU A 77 -0.40 -2.51 3.74
N TRP A 78 0.83 -2.33 4.21
CA TRP A 78 1.76 -3.40 4.50
C TRP A 78 1.73 -3.87 5.95
N ARG A 79 1.95 -5.17 6.11
CA ARG A 79 2.27 -5.81 7.39
C ARG A 79 3.45 -6.74 7.18
N ASP A 80 4.32 -6.76 8.18
CA ASP A 80 5.54 -7.55 8.16
C ASP A 80 5.60 -8.57 9.31
N ARG A 81 6.29 -9.68 9.07
CA ARG A 81 6.71 -10.61 10.11
C ARG A 81 8.11 -11.13 9.83
N THR A 82 8.97 -11.07 10.84
CA THR A 82 10.28 -11.71 10.79
C THR A 82 10.13 -13.22 10.70
N LEU A 83 10.80 -13.82 9.71
CA LEU A 83 10.91 -15.27 9.57
C LEU A 83 12.13 -15.75 10.35
N LYS A 84 11.97 -16.83 11.11
CA LYS A 84 13.04 -17.45 11.91
C LYS A 84 13.18 -18.94 11.61
N ASN A 85 14.40 -19.45 11.69
CA ASN A 85 14.73 -20.87 11.70
C ASN A 85 15.62 -21.14 12.91
N ASN A 86 15.14 -21.94 13.88
CA ASN A 86 15.86 -22.22 15.13
C ASN A 86 16.41 -20.94 15.81
N ASP A 87 15.54 -19.96 16.02
CA ASP A 87 15.83 -18.62 16.56
C ASP A 87 16.72 -17.70 15.72
N GLU A 88 17.36 -18.21 14.67
CA GLU A 88 18.05 -17.39 13.69
C GLU A 88 17.03 -16.70 12.79
N ILE A 89 17.08 -15.37 12.69
CA ILE A 89 16.33 -14.64 11.67
C ILE A 89 16.80 -15.15 10.30
N VAL A 90 15.88 -15.39 9.36
CA VAL A 90 16.22 -15.83 8.00
C VAL A 90 15.68 -14.88 6.92
N GLY A 91 14.75 -13.99 7.29
CA GLY A 91 14.18 -13.03 6.34
C GLY A 91 12.91 -12.37 6.88
N LEU A 92 12.12 -11.84 5.95
CA LEU A 92 10.89 -11.11 6.24
C LEU A 92 9.76 -11.61 5.33
N LEU A 93 8.58 -11.86 5.92
CA LEU A 93 7.33 -12.05 5.20
C LEU A 93 6.58 -10.73 5.21
N LEU A 94 6.29 -10.21 4.02
CA LEU A 94 5.47 -9.04 3.80
C LEU A 94 4.13 -9.48 3.21
N THR A 95 3.06 -8.94 3.79
CA THR A 95 1.71 -9.05 3.24
C THR A 95 1.14 -7.66 3.01
N GLY A 96 0.48 -7.45 1.88
CA GLY A 96 0.01 -6.13 1.47
C GLY A 96 -1.40 -6.14 0.89
N GLN A 97 -2.15 -5.07 1.13
CA GLN A 97 -3.45 -4.83 0.50
C GLN A 97 -3.41 -3.52 -0.29
N ASP A 98 -3.82 -3.53 -1.55
CA ASP A 98 -4.01 -2.31 -2.33
C ASP A 98 -5.19 -1.52 -1.76
N ILE A 99 -4.90 -0.31 -1.27
CA ILE A 99 -5.89 0.63 -0.72
C ILE A 99 -6.00 1.90 -1.58
N THR A 100 -5.40 1.92 -2.76
CA THR A 100 -5.28 3.11 -3.63
C THR A 100 -6.65 3.74 -3.91
N GLU A 101 -7.60 2.96 -4.41
CA GLU A 101 -8.94 3.46 -4.74
C GLU A 101 -9.70 3.96 -3.52
N ARG A 102 -9.61 3.22 -2.40
CA ARG A 102 -10.26 3.56 -1.13
C ARG A 102 -9.72 4.89 -0.60
N GLU A 103 -8.41 5.07 -0.64
CA GLU A 103 -7.72 6.27 -0.15
C GLU A 103 -7.99 7.48 -1.04
N MET A 104 -7.96 7.30 -2.37
CA MET A 104 -8.30 8.35 -3.33
C MET A 104 -9.76 8.80 -3.17
N SER A 105 -10.68 7.86 -2.98
CA SER A 105 -12.10 8.14 -2.76
C SER A 105 -12.32 8.89 -1.44
N ARG A 106 -11.63 8.48 -0.37
CA ARG A 106 -11.67 9.16 0.93
C ARG A 106 -11.18 10.61 0.82
N LYS A 107 -10.00 10.83 0.24
CA LYS A 107 -9.44 12.18 0.07
C LYS A 107 -10.36 13.10 -0.75
N LYS A 108 -10.98 12.56 -1.80
CA LYS A 108 -11.93 13.31 -2.63
C LYS A 108 -13.17 13.73 -1.83
N LEU A 109 -13.69 12.83 -0.98
CA LEU A 109 -14.83 13.14 -0.12
C LEU A 109 -14.45 14.19 0.94
N GLU A 110 -13.30 14.06 1.58
CA GLU A 110 -12.78 15.03 2.56
C GLU A 110 -12.65 16.44 1.94
N GLN A 111 -12.06 16.55 0.75
CA GLN A 111 -11.95 17.81 0.02
C GLN A 111 -13.31 18.43 -0.31
N MET A 112 -14.29 17.60 -0.71
CA MET A 112 -15.65 18.09 -1.00
C MET A 112 -16.34 18.62 0.26
N ILE A 113 -16.18 17.95 1.41
CA ILE A 113 -16.74 18.38 2.69
C ILE A 113 -16.09 19.70 3.12
N GLU A 114 -14.76 19.79 3.08
CA GLU A 114 -14.01 21.00 3.47
C GLU A 114 -14.42 22.20 2.61
N PHE A 115 -14.53 22.01 1.29
CA PHE A 115 -15.02 23.03 0.38
C PHE A 115 -16.46 23.48 0.72
N SER A 116 -17.36 22.53 0.99
CA SER A 116 -18.75 22.82 1.33
C SER A 116 -18.90 23.58 2.65
N LEU A 117 -18.09 23.25 3.67
CA LEU A 117 -18.07 23.97 4.95
C LEU A 117 -17.57 25.40 4.77
N THR A 118 -16.47 25.57 4.03
CA THR A 118 -15.88 26.89 3.74
C THR A 118 -16.85 27.82 3.02
N MET A 119 -17.57 27.33 2.00
CA MET A 119 -18.61 28.13 1.33
C MET A 119 -19.76 28.51 2.26
N SER A 120 -20.20 27.59 3.12
CA SER A 120 -21.32 27.84 4.03
C SER A 120 -21.00 28.97 5.00
N ASP A 121 -19.77 29.05 5.48
CA ASP A 121 -19.32 30.12 6.38
C ASP A 121 -19.16 31.45 5.63
N TYR A 122 -18.69 31.44 4.38
CA TYR A 122 -18.64 32.63 3.53
C TYR A 122 -20.04 33.23 3.31
N ILE A 123 -21.03 32.40 2.93
CA ILE A 123 -22.41 32.86 2.70
C ILE A 123 -23.03 33.44 3.98
N LYS A 124 -22.79 32.85 5.15
CA LYS A 124 -23.27 33.40 6.43
C LYS A 124 -22.67 34.77 6.73
N ILE A 125 -21.39 34.97 6.45
CA ILE A 125 -20.73 36.27 6.66
C ILE A 125 -21.36 37.31 5.72
N GLU A 126 -21.55 36.97 4.45
CA GLU A 126 -22.15 37.89 3.47
C GLU A 126 -23.58 38.29 3.87
N MET A 127 -24.41 37.33 4.34
CA MET A 127 -25.76 37.60 4.84
C MET A 127 -25.84 38.36 6.18
N LEU A 128 -24.73 38.48 6.92
CA LEU A 128 -24.67 39.26 8.17
C LEU A 128 -24.20 40.70 7.96
N VAL A 129 -23.71 41.02 6.76
CA VAL A 129 -23.19 42.34 6.39
C VAL A 129 -24.22 43.17 5.60
N ASP A 130 -25.34 42.57 5.19
CA ASP A 130 -26.56 43.21 4.67
C ASP A 130 -27.67 43.29 5.74
#